data_AF-A0A529NM31-F1
#
_entry.id   AF-A0A529NM31-F1
#
_cell.length_a   1.000
_cell.length_b   1.000
_cell.length_c   1.000
_cell.angle_alpha   90.00
_cell.angle_beta   90.00
_cell.angle_gamma   90.00
#
_symmetry.space_group_name_H-M   'P 1'
#
loop_
_entity.id
_entity.type
_entity.pdbx_description
1 polymer ?
#
loop_
_entity_poly.entity_id
_entity_poly.type
_entity_poly.pdbx_seq_one_letter_code
_entity_poly.pdbx_strand_id
1 'polypeptide(L)'
;MPMDQVPRISRVEFEILSLLRSKEMYGLELVKESNMLKRGTVYVTLERMSDKGYVRSREAERAPHESGLPRRIYSISGLGRRALAASEAAAASFASWGMVPQ
;
A
#
# COMPACT_ATOMS: atom_id res chain seq x y z
N MET A 1 -9.24 4.82 26.44
CA MET A 1 -8.96 4.56 25.02
C MET A 1 -7.45 4.61 24.85
N PRO A 2 -6.75 3.52 24.49
CA PRO A 2 -5.28 3.59 24.38
C PRO A 2 -4.92 4.43 23.14
N MET A 3 -4.34 5.59 23.38
CA MET A 3 -3.83 6.56 22.38
C MET A 3 -2.40 6.21 21.93
N ASP A 4 -2.08 4.92 21.74
CA ASP A 4 -0.67 4.48 21.77
C ASP A 4 -0.17 3.74 20.52
N GLN A 5 -0.97 3.62 19.46
CA GLN A 5 -0.49 2.99 18.22
C GLN A 5 -0.95 3.77 17.01
N VAL A 6 -0.30 4.93 16.77
CA VAL A 6 -0.27 5.48 15.41
C VAL A 6 0.30 4.37 14.52
N PRO A 7 -0.45 3.88 13.51
CA PRO A 7 0.02 2.79 12.68
C PRO A 7 1.30 3.22 11.96
N ARG A 8 2.45 2.66 12.39
CA ARG A 8 3.72 2.87 11.68
C ARG A 8 3.73 1.97 10.45
N ILE A 9 3.37 2.55 9.32
CA ILE A 9 3.56 1.93 8.01
C ILE A 9 5.00 2.19 7.54
N SER A 10 5.61 1.18 6.95
CA SER A 10 6.92 1.30 6.32
C SER A 10 6.87 2.18 5.07
N ARG A 11 8.03 2.63 4.57
CA ARG A 11 8.11 3.39 3.32
C ARG A 11 7.52 2.63 2.11
N VAL A 12 7.70 1.31 2.08
CA VAL A 12 7.13 0.44 1.03
C VAL A 12 5.61 0.38 1.14
N GLU A 13 5.07 0.20 2.35
CA GLU A 13 3.61 0.21 2.58
C GLU A 13 3.00 1.57 2.26
N PHE A 14 3.67 2.67 2.61
CA PHE A 14 3.25 4.03 2.26
C PHE A 14 3.12 4.22 0.75
N GLU A 15 4.13 3.80 -0.02
CA GLU A 15 4.11 3.90 -1.48
C GLU A 15 2.98 3.07 -2.09
N ILE A 16 2.81 1.82 -1.64
CA ILE A 16 1.73 0.94 -2.11
C ILE A 16 0.36 1.59 -1.82
N LEU A 17 0.13 2.06 -0.60
CA LEU A 17 -1.13 2.72 -0.24
C LEU A 17 -1.35 4.01 -1.05
N SER A 18 -0.30 4.77 -1.32
CA SER A 18 -0.37 6.00 -2.11
C SER A 18 -0.79 5.73 -3.56
N LEU A 19 -0.25 4.69 -4.19
CA LEU A 19 -0.64 4.27 -5.54
C LEU A 19 -2.07 3.72 -5.57
N LEU A 20 -2.42 2.85 -4.62
CA LEU A 20 -3.75 2.25 -4.52
C LEU A 20 -4.85 3.23 -4.11
N ARG A 21 -4.49 4.40 -3.56
CA ARG A 21 -5.44 5.50 -3.30
C ARG A 21 -6.06 6.04 -4.58
N SER A 22 -5.30 6.03 -5.68
CA SER A 22 -5.74 6.58 -6.98
C SER A 22 -6.58 5.60 -7.80
N LYS A 23 -6.19 4.32 -7.84
CA LYS A 23 -6.92 3.26 -8.54
C LYS A 23 -6.53 1.88 -8.02
N GLU A 24 -7.38 0.88 -8.26
CA GLU A 24 -7.00 -0.52 -8.06
C GLU A 24 -5.90 -0.92 -9.05
N MET A 25 -4.97 -1.78 -8.63
CA MET A 25 -3.83 -2.17 -9.46
C MET A 25 -3.44 -3.64 -9.26
N TYR A 26 -2.83 -4.24 -10.29
CA TYR A 26 -2.09 -5.48 -10.16
C TYR A 26 -0.74 -5.26 -9.46
N GLY A 27 -0.19 -6.31 -8.83
CA GLY A 27 1.15 -6.25 -8.22
C GLY A 27 2.26 -5.80 -9.18
N LEU A 28 2.18 -6.18 -10.46
CA LEU A 28 3.15 -5.74 -11.47
C LEU A 28 2.93 -4.30 -11.95
N GLU A 29 1.70 -3.79 -11.90
CA GLU A 29 1.45 -2.38 -12.17
C GLU A 29 2.04 -1.52 -11.07
N LEU A 30 1.90 -1.91 -9.80
CA LEU A 30 2.57 -1.23 -8.68
C LEU A 30 4.10 -1.14 -8.89
N VAL A 31 4.72 -2.22 -9.34
CA VAL A 31 6.16 -2.23 -9.67
C VAL A 31 6.50 -1.34 -10.86
N LYS A 32 5.59 -1.19 -11.83
CA LYS A 32 5.79 -0.33 -13.00
C LYS A 32 5.64 1.16 -12.65
N GLU A 33 4.66 1.49 -11.80
CA GLU A 33 4.35 2.86 -11.40
C GLU A 33 5.30 3.43 -10.35
N SER A 34 6.14 2.59 -9.71
CA SER A 34 7.09 3.00 -8.68
C SER A 34 8.52 2.62 -9.00
N ASN A 35 9.45 3.57 -8.87
CA ASN A 35 10.89 3.31 -8.97
C ASN A 35 11.45 2.52 -7.76
N MET A 36 10.74 2.54 -6.63
CA MET A 36 11.15 1.90 -5.38
C MET A 36 10.70 0.44 -5.29
N LEU A 37 9.50 0.12 -5.79
CA LEU A 37 8.93 -1.21 -5.65
C LEU A 37 9.65 -2.22 -6.55
N LYS A 38 10.02 -3.37 -5.98
CA LYS A 38 10.61 -4.50 -6.71
C LYS A 38 9.69 -5.71 -6.62
N ARG A 39 9.70 -6.55 -7.65
CA ARG A 39 8.86 -7.77 -7.71
C ARG A 39 8.99 -8.65 -6.47
N GLY A 40 10.22 -8.91 -6.01
CA GLY A 40 10.46 -9.77 -4.83
C GLY A 40 9.85 -9.21 -3.54
N THR A 41 9.79 -7.89 -3.40
CA THR A 41 9.30 -7.23 -2.19
C THR A 41 7.80 -6.97 -2.25
N VAL A 42 7.25 -6.64 -3.43
CA VAL A 42 5.86 -6.18 -3.56
C VAL A 42 4.86 -7.26 -3.14
N TYR A 43 5.07 -8.52 -3.53
CA TYR A 43 4.10 -9.58 -3.27
C TYR A 43 4.07 -9.98 -1.80
N VAL A 44 5.23 -10.13 -1.16
CA VAL A 44 5.33 -10.42 0.29
C VAL A 44 4.75 -9.25 1.10
N THR A 45 4.96 -8.01 0.65
CA THR A 45 4.40 -6.84 1.35
C THR A 45 2.89 -6.78 1.19
N LEU A 46 2.35 -7.01 0.00
CA LEU A 46 0.91 -7.04 -0.25
C LEU A 46 0.20 -8.13 0.53
N GLU A 47 0.82 -9.30 0.70
CA GLU A 47 0.32 -10.37 1.56
C GLU A 47 0.22 -9.90 3.02
N ARG A 48 1.33 -9.40 3.59
CA ARG A 48 1.34 -8.85 4.96
C ARG A 48 0.38 -7.69 5.15
N MET A 49 0.24 -6.82 4.16
CA MET A 49 -0.72 -5.70 4.20
C MET A 49 -2.17 -6.19 4.13
N SER A 50 -2.43 -7.32 3.46
CA SER A 50 -3.75 -7.96 3.46
C SER A 50 -4.04 -8.54 4.84
N ASP A 51 -3.07 -9.20 5.47
CA ASP A 51 -3.20 -9.73 6.84
C ASP A 51 -3.44 -8.63 7.87
N LYS A 52 -2.76 -7.48 7.71
CA LYS A 52 -3.00 -6.26 8.51
C LYS A 52 -4.35 -5.58 8.21
N GLY A 53 -5.03 -5.97 7.14
CA GLY A 53 -6.28 -5.36 6.69
C GLY A 53 -6.11 -3.99 6.03
N TYR A 54 -4.90 -3.61 5.60
CA TYR A 54 -4.64 -2.33 4.91
C TYR A 54 -5.07 -2.35 3.45
N VAL A 55 -5.02 -3.51 2.80
CA VAL A 55 -5.48 -3.70 1.43
C VAL A 55 -6.48 -4.85 1.37
N ARG A 56 -7.26 -4.89 0.30
CA ARG A 56 -8.07 -6.03 -0.10
C ARG A 56 -7.54 -6.55 -1.42
N SER A 57 -7.69 -7.85 -1.66
CA SER A 57 -7.40 -8.46 -2.96
C SER A 57 -8.64 -9.18 -3.50
N ARG A 58 -8.81 -9.15 -4.80
CA ARG A 58 -9.77 -9.98 -5.53
C ARG A 58 -9.09 -10.61 -6.74
N GLU A 59 -9.63 -11.73 -7.19
CA GLU A 59 -9.23 -12.29 -8.48
C GLU A 59 -9.77 -11.41 -9.60
N ALA A 60 -8.94 -11.17 -10.62
CA ALA A 60 -9.38 -10.52 -11.83
C ALA A 60 -10.35 -11.42 -12.59
N GLU A 61 -11.38 -10.81 -13.16
CA GLU A 61 -12.30 -11.53 -14.03
C GLU A 61 -11.51 -12.07 -15.23
N ARG A 62 -11.71 -13.36 -15.50
CA ARG A 62 -10.99 -14.10 -16.52
C ARG A 62 -11.91 -14.32 -17.71
N ALA A 63 -11.44 -13.98 -18.90
CA ALA A 63 -12.11 -14.43 -20.11
C ALA A 63 -11.93 -15.95 -20.28
N PRO A 64 -12.94 -16.72 -20.73
CA PRO A 64 -12.89 -18.18 -20.78
C PRO A 64 -11.69 -18.80 -21.52
N HIS A 65 -11.01 -18.02 -22.37
CA HIS A 65 -9.86 -18.43 -23.18
C HIS A 65 -8.49 -18.08 -22.57
N GLU A 66 -8.43 -17.38 -21.43
CA GLU A 66 -7.16 -17.05 -20.76
C GLU A 66 -6.64 -18.24 -19.94
N SER A 67 -5.47 -18.76 -20.32
CA SER A 67 -4.73 -19.79 -19.58
C SER A 67 -3.77 -19.17 -18.54
N GLY A 68 -3.51 -19.88 -17.44
CA GLY A 68 -2.59 -19.47 -16.35
C GLY A 68 -3.24 -19.35 -14.97
N LEU A 69 -2.56 -18.77 -13.97
CA LEU A 69 -3.15 -18.43 -12.67
C LEU A 69 -3.90 -17.08 -12.71
N PRO A 70 -5.05 -16.93 -12.00
CA PRO A 70 -5.77 -15.66 -11.94
C PRO A 70 -4.87 -14.54 -11.42
N ARG A 71 -4.90 -13.37 -12.08
CA ARG A 71 -4.19 -12.19 -11.59
C ARG A 71 -4.93 -11.63 -10.37
N ARG A 72 -4.20 -11.22 -9.33
CA ARG A 72 -4.79 -10.53 -8.17
C ARG A 72 -4.78 -9.01 -8.38
N ILE A 73 -5.94 -8.40 -8.23
CA ILE A 73 -6.13 -6.95 -8.17
C ILE A 73 -6.21 -6.54 -6.71
N TYR A 74 -5.47 -5.49 -6.34
CA TYR A 74 -5.43 -4.95 -5.00
C TYR A 74 -6.12 -3.59 -4.93
N SER A 75 -6.78 -3.31 -3.81
CA SER A 75 -7.40 -2.02 -3.52
C SER A 75 -7.15 -1.61 -2.07
N ILE A 76 -7.07 -0.29 -1.83
CA ILE A 76 -6.87 0.25 -0.48
C ILE A 76 -8.13 0.07 0.36
N SER A 77 -7.99 -0.44 1.59
CA SER A 77 -9.10 -0.59 2.53
C SER A 77 -9.37 0.74 3.29
N GLY A 78 -10.48 0.79 4.03
CA GLY A 78 -10.74 1.91 4.94
C GLY A 78 -9.68 2.06 6.05
N LEU A 79 -9.12 0.94 6.54
CA LEU A 79 -8.02 0.96 7.51
C LEU A 79 -6.73 1.45 6.85
N GLY A 80 -6.43 1.01 5.62
CA GLY A 80 -5.28 1.48 4.84
C GLY A 80 -5.34 2.98 4.57
N ARG A 81 -6.51 3.53 4.23
CA ARG A 81 -6.70 4.98 4.05
C ARG A 81 -6.38 5.77 5.32
N ARG A 82 -6.84 5.29 6.49
CA ARG A 82 -6.54 5.93 7.78
C ARG A 82 -5.06 5.84 8.14
N ALA A 83 -4.43 4.69 7.91
CA ALA A 83 -3.00 4.52 8.15
C ALA A 83 -2.14 5.44 7.27
N LEU A 84 -2.48 5.56 5.97
CA LEU A 84 -1.82 6.48 5.05
C LEU A 84 -1.96 7.94 5.53
N ALA A 85 -3.18 8.38 5.82
CA ALA A 85 -3.44 9.75 6.27
C ALA A 85 -2.72 10.07 7.60
N ALA A 86 -2.66 9.13 8.54
CA ALA A 86 -1.91 9.30 9.78
C ALA A 86 -0.40 9.46 9.52
N SER A 87 0.17 8.71 8.58
CA SER A 87 1.58 8.83 8.19
C SER A 87 1.87 10.15 7.48
N GLU A 88 0.98 10.64 6.62
CA GLU A 88 1.10 11.94 5.95
C GLU A 88 1.06 13.09 6.97
N ALA A 89 0.13 13.04 7.93
CA ALA A 89 0.01 14.03 9.00
C ALA A 89 1.25 14.06 9.91
N ALA A 90 1.80 12.88 10.25
CA ALA A 90 3.04 12.79 11.02
C ALA A 90 4.21 13.44 10.28
N ALA A 91 4.39 13.13 8.99
CA ALA A 91 5.47 13.72 8.16
C ALA A 91 5.34 15.25 8.03
N ALA A 92 4.12 15.76 7.84
CA ALA A 92 3.86 17.20 7.76
C ALA A 92 4.18 17.92 9.08
N SER A 93 3.86 17.29 10.22
CA SER A 93 4.16 17.84 11.56
C SER A 93 5.67 18.00 11.76
N PHE A 94 6.48 17.02 11.33
CA PHE A 94 7.94 17.12 11.36
C PHE A 94 8.48 18.23 10.45
N ALA A 95 7.93 18.37 9.24
CA ALA A 95 8.33 19.43 8.31
C ALA A 95 8.01 20.84 8.85
N SER A 96 6.86 21.01 9.51
CA SER A 96 6.47 22.29 10.12
C SER A 96 7.33 22.71 11.32
N TRP A 97 8.04 21.77 11.95
CA TRP A 97 8.91 22.05 13.11
C TRP A 97 10.35 22.45 12.71
N GLY A 98 10.71 22.43 11.42
CA GLY A 98 12.01 22.92 10.96
C GLY A 98 13.22 22.08 11.41
N MET A 99 13.04 20.82 11.79
CA MET A 99 14.19 19.91 12.01
C MET A 99 14.61 19.27 10.69
N VAL A 100 15.59 19.88 10.03
CA VAL A 100 16.39 19.23 8.99
C VAL A 100 17.36 18.29 9.70
N PRO A 101 17.31 16.95 9.50
CA PRO A 101 18.36 16.08 10.01
C PRO A 101 19.66 16.38 9.24
N GLN A 102 20.74 16.65 9.97
CA GLN A 102 22.12 16.68 9.43
C GLN A 102 22.54 15.29 9.00
#